data_AF-A0A3N5XNJ3-F1
#
_entry.id   AF-A0A3N5XNJ3-F1
#
_cell.length_a   1.000
_cell.length_b   1.000
_cell.length_c   1.000
_cell.angle_alpha   90.00
_cell.angle_beta   90.00
_cell.angle_gamma   90.00
#
_symmetry.space_group_name_H-M   'P 1'
#
loop_
_entity.id
_entity.type
_entity.pdbx_description
1 polymer ?
#
loop_
_entity_poly.entity_id
_entity_poly.type
_entity_poly.pdbx_seq_one_letter_code
_entity_poly.pdbx_strand_id
1 'polypeptide(L)'
;MVQRSLIKLSNTPKSHPIIIDYINVLKPRETSLLLFIGACAAVVAASNVDGVFPVSDFILALIAITLGSAGANGLTNYLDRDVDARMKRTCNRVLPSK
;
A
#
# COMPACT_ATOMS: atom_id res chain seq x y z
N MET A 1 37.27 23.72 -5.98
CA MET A 1 36.49 23.89 -4.72
C MET A 1 35.01 24.26 -4.97
N VAL A 2 34.71 25.08 -6.00
CA VAL A 2 33.33 25.51 -6.35
C VAL A 2 32.41 24.40 -6.86
N GLN A 3 32.91 23.43 -7.63
CA GLN A 3 32.08 22.32 -8.19
C GLN A 3 31.47 21.38 -7.13
N ARG A 4 32.07 21.27 -5.93
CA ARG A 4 31.53 20.40 -4.86
C ARG A 4 30.28 20.98 -4.19
N SER A 5 30.05 22.30 -4.24
CA SER A 5 28.87 22.90 -3.60
C SER A 5 27.60 22.80 -4.47
N LEU A 6 27.73 22.79 -5.80
CA LEU A 6 26.58 22.67 -6.71
C LEU A 6 25.99 21.25 -6.74
N ILE A 7 26.81 20.23 -6.50
CA ILE A 7 26.35 18.83 -6.36
C ILE A 7 25.49 18.66 -5.09
N LYS A 8 25.69 19.50 -4.06
CA LYS A 8 24.92 19.45 -2.81
C LYS A 8 23.49 20.02 -2.96
N LEU A 9 23.28 20.94 -3.90
CA LEU A 9 22.00 21.59 -4.13
C LEU A 9 21.03 20.77 -5.00
N SER A 10 21.51 19.80 -5.79
CA SER A 10 20.63 18.92 -6.57
C SER A 10 20.06 17.75 -5.77
N ASN A 11 20.60 17.48 -4.58
CA ASN A 11 20.27 16.31 -3.75
C ASN A 11 19.32 16.63 -2.59
N THR A 12 18.59 17.76 -2.64
CA THR A 12 17.51 17.98 -1.66
C THR A 12 16.49 16.85 -1.83
N PRO A 13 16.27 16.00 -0.80
CA PRO A 13 15.25 14.97 -0.88
C PRO A 13 13.93 15.66 -1.20
N LYS A 14 13.28 15.28 -2.30
CA LYS A 14 11.94 15.78 -2.62
C LYS A 14 11.06 15.45 -1.42
N SER A 15 10.60 16.47 -0.69
CA SER A 15 9.69 16.28 0.43
C SER A 15 8.34 15.88 -0.13
N HIS A 16 8.15 14.58 -0.33
CA HIS A 16 6.83 14.04 -0.55
C HIS A 16 6.01 14.29 0.72
N PRO A 17 4.74 14.69 0.61
CA PRO A 17 3.89 14.77 1.78
C PRO A 17 3.82 13.37 2.39
N ILE A 18 4.06 13.27 3.70
CA ILE A 18 4.04 12.06 4.53
C ILE A 18 2.86 11.12 4.19
N ILE A 19 1.70 11.69 3.89
CA ILE A 19 0.48 10.96 3.53
C ILE A 19 0.67 10.15 2.23
N ILE A 20 1.35 10.70 1.24
CA ILE A 20 1.63 10.01 -0.04
C ILE A 20 2.59 8.84 0.20
N ASP A 21 3.53 8.96 1.14
CA ASP A 21 4.42 7.85 1.51
C ASP A 21 3.63 6.70 2.14
N TYR A 22 2.68 6.98 3.04
CA TYR A 22 1.77 5.96 3.58
C TYR A 22 0.92 5.29 2.49
N ILE A 23 0.38 6.06 1.55
CA ILE A 23 -0.40 5.52 0.42
C ILE A 23 0.50 4.65 -0.48
N ASN A 24 1.73 5.07 -0.72
CA ASN A 24 2.70 4.31 -1.51
C ASN A 24 3.09 2.98 -0.83
N VAL A 25 3.21 2.97 0.50
CA VAL A 25 3.45 1.73 1.28
C VAL A 25 2.30 0.74 1.13
N LEU A 26 1.05 1.23 1.07
CA LEU A 26 -0.12 0.38 0.86
C LEU A 26 -0.16 -0.29 -0.52
N LYS A 27 0.68 0.15 -1.47
CA LYS A 27 0.72 -0.31 -2.87
C LYS A 27 -0.70 -0.31 -3.46
N PRO A 28 -1.21 0.85 -3.90
CA PRO A 28 -2.62 1.04 -4.29
C PRO A 28 -3.10 0.11 -5.41
N ARG A 29 -2.18 -0.39 -6.23
CA ARG A 29 -2.49 -1.38 -7.27
C ARG A 29 -2.92 -2.73 -6.69
N GLU A 30 -2.24 -3.22 -5.66
CA GLU A 30 -2.52 -4.52 -5.05
C GLU A 30 -3.84 -4.46 -4.27
N THR A 31 -3.99 -3.43 -3.42
CA THR A 31 -5.22 -3.21 -2.64
C THR A 31 -6.46 -3.02 -3.54
N SER A 32 -6.33 -2.31 -4.67
CA SER A 32 -7.44 -2.16 -5.64
C SER A 32 -7.86 -3.49 -6.29
N LEU A 33 -6.90 -4.36 -6.58
CA LEU A 33 -7.18 -5.68 -7.16
C LEU A 33 -7.90 -6.58 -6.15
N LEU A 34 -7.46 -6.57 -4.89
CA LEU A 34 -8.13 -7.32 -3.82
C LEU A 34 -9.55 -6.81 -3.57
N LEU A 35 -9.75 -5.49 -3.62
CA LEU A 35 -11.07 -4.89 -3.48
C LEU A 35 -12.01 -5.32 -4.62
N PHE A 36 -11.51 -5.39 -5.86
CA PHE A 36 -12.28 -5.85 -7.01
C PHE A 36 -12.73 -7.31 -6.85
N ILE A 37 -11.80 -8.21 -6.49
CA ILE A 37 -12.10 -9.63 -6.29
C ILE A 37 -13.09 -9.80 -5.13
N GLY A 38 -12.88 -9.07 -4.03
CA GLY A 38 -13.76 -9.08 -2.88
C GLY A 38 -15.18 -8.57 -3.18
N ALA A 39 -15.31 -7.54 -4.00
CA ALA A 39 -16.60 -7.07 -4.47
C ALA A 39 -17.32 -8.12 -5.33
N CYS A 40 -16.61 -8.77 -6.26
CA CYS A 40 -17.16 -9.89 -7.04
C CYS A 40 -17.63 -11.04 -6.14
N ALA A 41 -16.83 -11.42 -5.14
CA ALA A 41 -17.18 -12.46 -4.18
C ALA A 41 -18.44 -12.08 -3.37
N ALA A 42 -18.57 -10.83 -2.95
CA ALA A 42 -19.74 -10.36 -2.21
C ALA A 42 -21.01 -10.34 -3.07
N VAL A 43 -20.90 -9.99 -4.37
CA VAL A 43 -22.02 -10.08 -5.32
C VAL A 43 -22.47 -11.53 -5.51
N VAL A 44 -21.53 -12.47 -5.69
CA VAL A 44 -21.83 -13.91 -5.79
C VAL A 44 -22.44 -14.43 -4.49
N ALA A 45 -21.95 -14.00 -3.32
CA ALA A 45 -22.53 -14.38 -2.04
C ALA A 45 -23.99 -13.88 -1.91
N ALA A 46 -24.26 -12.65 -2.34
CA ALA A 46 -25.60 -12.08 -2.30
C ALA A 46 -26.58 -12.77 -3.26
N SER A 47 -26.13 -13.28 -4.42
CA SER A 47 -27.00 -14.01 -5.35
C SER A 47 -27.46 -15.38 -4.83
N ASN A 48 -26.84 -15.89 -3.76
CA ASN A 48 -27.22 -17.17 -3.14
C ASN A 48 -28.20 -17.00 -1.96
N VAL A 49 -28.57 -15.76 -1.60
CA VAL A 49 -29.50 -15.48 -0.51
C VAL A 49 -30.83 -15.03 -1.12
N ASP A 50 -31.90 -15.80 -0.87
CA ASP A 50 -33.27 -15.44 -1.25
C ASP A 50 -33.75 -14.24 -0.42
N GLY A 51 -33.40 -13.02 -0.82
CA GLY A 51 -33.75 -11.80 -0.10
C GLY A 51 -32.93 -10.57 -0.46
N VAL A 52 -33.38 -9.41 0.04
CA VAL A 52 -32.81 -8.06 -0.19
C VAL A 52 -31.28 -8.06 -0.02
N PHE A 53 -30.57 -7.46 -0.97
CA PHE A 53 -29.12 -7.30 -0.94
C PHE A 53 -28.66 -6.65 0.38
N PRO A 54 -27.91 -7.35 1.26
CA PRO A 54 -27.49 -6.81 2.55
C PRO A 54 -26.34 -5.82 2.35
N VAL A 55 -26.70 -4.55 2.11
CA VAL A 55 -25.74 -3.45 1.88
C VAL A 55 -24.77 -3.30 3.07
N SER A 56 -25.21 -3.57 4.30
CA SER A 56 -24.37 -3.56 5.50
C SER A 56 -23.19 -4.51 5.38
N ASP A 57 -23.46 -5.74 4.94
CA ASP A 57 -22.48 -6.83 4.91
C ASP A 57 -21.50 -6.61 3.76
N PHE A 58 -22.00 -6.07 2.64
CA PHE A 58 -21.16 -5.63 1.53
C PHE A 58 -20.16 -4.54 1.97
N ILE A 59 -20.64 -3.49 2.66
CA ILE A 59 -19.76 -2.43 3.17
C ILE A 59 -18.75 -2.99 4.17
N LEU A 60 -19.21 -3.86 5.08
CA LEU A 60 -18.35 -4.47 6.10
C LEU A 60 -17.27 -5.36 5.46
N ALA A 61 -17.62 -6.11 4.41
CA ALA A 61 -16.68 -6.89 3.63
C ALA A 61 -15.63 -6.00 2.95
N LEU A 62 -16.05 -4.91 2.29
CA LEU A 62 -15.11 -3.98 1.66
C LEU A 62 -14.15 -3.37 2.67
N ILE A 63 -14.65 -2.93 3.83
CA ILE A 63 -13.81 -2.38 4.90
C ILE A 63 -12.83 -3.45 5.39
N ALA A 64 -13.30 -4.67 5.67
CA ALA A 64 -12.46 -5.77 6.13
C ALA A 64 -11.35 -6.11 5.13
N ILE A 65 -11.67 -6.21 3.84
CA ILE A 65 -10.70 -6.49 2.77
C ILE A 65 -9.68 -5.36 2.66
N THR A 66 -10.14 -4.10 2.69
CA THR A 66 -9.25 -2.94 2.55
C THR A 66 -8.28 -2.85 3.71
N LEU A 67 -8.77 -2.99 4.95
CA LEU A 67 -7.93 -2.98 6.16
C LEU A 67 -7.00 -4.19 6.21
N GLY A 68 -7.49 -5.39 5.90
CA GLY A 68 -6.70 -6.61 5.90
C GLY A 68 -5.57 -6.58 4.87
N SER A 69 -5.87 -6.16 3.64
CA SER A 69 -4.87 -6.02 2.57
C SER A 69 -3.85 -4.93 2.88
N ALA A 70 -4.31 -3.76 3.36
CA ALA A 70 -3.43 -2.68 3.74
C ALA A 70 -2.48 -3.07 4.89
N GLY A 71 -3.02 -3.74 5.91
CA GLY A 71 -2.25 -4.24 7.05
C GLY A 71 -1.22 -5.30 6.64
N ALA A 72 -1.61 -6.27 5.82
CA ALA A 72 -0.70 -7.30 5.31
C ALA A 72 0.43 -6.67 4.46
N ASN A 73 0.10 -5.75 3.56
CA ASN A 73 1.09 -5.04 2.73
C ASN A 73 2.07 -4.24 3.59
N GLY A 74 1.57 -3.51 4.59
CA GLY A 74 2.40 -2.77 5.53
C GLY A 74 3.29 -3.69 6.38
N LEU A 75 2.76 -4.81 6.85
CA LEU A 75 3.50 -5.79 7.65
C LEU A 75 4.61 -6.47 6.86
N THR A 76 4.33 -6.93 5.63
CA THR A 76 5.35 -7.53 4.76
C THR A 76 6.46 -6.54 4.46
N ASN A 77 6.09 -5.31 4.12
CA ASN A 77 7.03 -4.21 3.89
C ASN A 77 7.89 -3.95 5.16
N TYR A 78 7.31 -3.98 6.36
CA TYR A 78 8.04 -3.81 7.62
C TYR A 78 9.02 -4.96 7.91
N LEU A 79 8.60 -6.20 7.69
CA LEU A 79 9.44 -7.39 7.88
C LEU A 79 10.63 -7.40 6.90
N ASP A 80 10.42 -6.96 5.66
CA ASP A 80 11.45 -6.92 4.62
C ASP A 80 12.42 -5.74 4.79
N ARG A 81 12.19 -4.81 5.74
CA ARG A 81 12.96 -3.57 5.88
C ARG A 81 14.47 -3.80 5.93
N ASP A 82 14.92 -4.73 6.75
CA ASP A 82 16.36 -4.96 6.97
C ASP A 82 17.01 -5.73 5.80
N VAL A 83 16.21 -6.49 5.04
CA VAL A 83 16.65 -7.21 3.84
C VAL A 83 16.73 -6.25 2.65
N ASP A 84 15.69 -5.42 2.47
CA ASP A 84 15.62 -4.40 1.41
C ASP A 84 16.75 -3.38 1.55
N ALA A 85 17.18 -3.07 2.78
CA ALA A 85 18.35 -2.24 3.07
C ALA A 85 19.66 -2.76 2.44
N ARG A 86 19.83 -4.08 2.34
CA ARG A 86 21.07 -4.71 1.84
C ARG A 86 21.03 -5.02 0.35
N MET A 87 19.89 -4.82 -0.31
CA MET A 87 19.71 -5.13 -1.74
C MET A 87 19.87 -3.89 -2.62
N LYS A 88 20.80 -3.94 -3.59
CA LYS A 88 21.03 -2.85 -4.57
C LYS A 88 19.78 -2.41 -5.35
N ARG A 89 18.77 -3.27 -5.46
CA ARG A 89 17.53 -3.02 -6.23
C ARG A 89 16.41 -2.37 -5.39
N THR A 90 16.35 -2.62 -4.08
CA THR A 90 15.22 -2.22 -3.22
C THR A 90 15.62 -1.29 -2.07
N CYS A 91 16.92 -0.97 -1.94
CA CYS A 91 17.45 -0.05 -0.92
C CYS A 91 16.88 1.38 -0.95
N ASN A 92 16.26 1.79 -2.06
CA ASN A 92 15.67 3.13 -2.23
C ASN A 92 14.13 3.14 -2.08
N ARG A 93 13.53 2.09 -1.52
CA ARG A 93 12.08 2.08 -1.25
C ARG A 93 11.72 3.09 -0.16
N VAL A 94 10.44 3.47 -0.13
CA VAL A 94 9.88 4.48 0.77
C VAL A 94 10.00 4.14 2.26
N LEU A 95 10.23 2.86 2.60
CA LEU A 95 10.50 2.48 3.96
C LEU A 95 11.93 2.88 4.34
N PRO A 96 12.10 3.72 5.36
CA PRO A 96 13.41 4.22 5.74
C PRO A 96 14.25 3.07 6.29
N SER A 97 15.21 2.62 5.50
CA SER A 97 16.43 2.00 6.02
C SER A 97 17.30 3.13 6.57
N LYS A 98 17.20 3.39 7.87
CA LYS A 98 18.35 3.95 8.60
C LYS A 98 19.26 2.79 9.00
#